data_AF-A0A970WNN9-F1
#
_entry.id   AF-A0A970WNN9-F1
#
_cell.length_a   1.000
_cell.length_b   1.000
_cell.length_c   1.000
_cell.angle_alpha   90.00
_cell.angle_beta   90.00
_cell.angle_gamma   90.00
#
_symmetry.space_group_name_H-M   'P 1'
#
loop_
_entity.id
_entity.type
_entity.pdbx_description
1 polymer ?
#
loop_
_entity_poly.entity_id
_entity_poly.type
_entity_poly.pdbx_seq_one_letter_code
_entity_poly.pdbx_strand_id
1 'polypeptide(L)'
;MVRNTYAHPIAGRLLAEVLHYEFSIVWVDQASGLPLRARPDLICPGERGKVRVVDFKTTRAVDLTDFQRDTAKFGYHRQAAWYTEAVELFGYDIEAFLFVSVNKTPAHEVYVHRLSPDALQLGREENDLARLELARRLAEDDWSNPAAAEIHELDLPQWAYPPLEIKAKGQTISV
;
A
#
# COMPACT_ATOMS: atom_id res chain seq x y z
N MET A 1 18.59 2.07 -11.97
CA MET A 1 17.46 2.62 -11.18
C MET A 1 17.25 4.11 -11.47
N VAL A 2 18.03 5.03 -10.90
CA VAL A 2 17.81 6.50 -11.03
C VAL A 2 17.65 6.96 -12.49
N ARG A 3 18.60 6.63 -13.37
CA ARG A 3 18.52 6.99 -14.80
C ARG A 3 17.22 6.55 -15.46
N ASN A 4 16.74 5.34 -15.16
CA ASN A 4 15.53 4.80 -15.77
C ASN A 4 14.28 5.51 -15.25
N THR A 5 14.26 5.89 -13.97
CA THR A 5 13.15 6.65 -13.38
C THR A 5 13.01 8.02 -14.05
N TYR A 6 14.11 8.74 -14.24
CA TYR A 6 14.09 10.03 -14.96
C TYR A 6 13.77 9.88 -16.46
N ALA A 7 14.22 8.78 -17.08
CA ALA A 7 13.94 8.52 -18.50
C ALA A 7 12.50 8.02 -18.76
N HIS A 8 11.80 7.50 -17.75
CA HIS A 8 10.45 6.99 -17.91
C HIS A 8 9.47 8.15 -18.17
N PRO A 9 8.63 8.09 -19.22
CA PRO A 9 7.87 9.25 -19.71
C PRO A 9 6.83 9.81 -18.73
N ILE A 10 6.34 8.99 -17.80
CA ILE A 10 5.42 9.43 -16.73
C ILE A 10 6.21 9.85 -15.48
N ALA A 11 6.96 8.93 -14.85
CA ALA A 11 7.76 9.23 -13.66
C ALA A 11 8.74 10.40 -13.83
N GLY A 12 9.40 10.53 -14.99
CA GLY A 12 10.30 11.66 -15.28
C GLY A 12 9.58 13.01 -15.30
N ARG A 13 8.34 13.07 -15.81
CA ARG A 13 7.51 14.28 -15.75
C ARG A 13 7.06 14.60 -14.32
N LEU A 14 6.63 13.58 -13.58
CA LEU A 14 6.27 13.75 -12.16
C LEU A 14 7.44 14.35 -11.36
N LEU A 15 8.67 13.87 -11.60
CA LEU A 15 9.88 14.39 -10.95
C LEU A 15 10.29 15.80 -11.39
N ALA A 16 9.90 16.23 -12.60
CA ALA A 16 10.23 17.54 -13.14
C ALA A 16 9.27 18.64 -12.69
N GLU A 17 8.03 18.28 -12.35
CA GLU A 17 6.94 19.22 -12.08
C GLU A 17 6.50 19.21 -10.61
N VAL A 18 7.35 18.84 -9.66
CA VAL A 18 6.94 18.67 -8.26
C VAL A 18 6.54 20.00 -7.61
N LEU A 19 5.39 20.01 -6.93
CA LEU A 19 4.96 21.12 -6.06
C LEU A 19 5.62 21.02 -4.70
N HIS A 20 5.63 19.82 -4.11
CA HIS A 20 6.20 19.56 -2.80
C HIS A 20 6.98 18.24 -2.78
N TYR A 21 8.18 18.27 -2.21
CA TYR A 21 9.00 17.10 -1.91
C TYR A 21 8.93 16.79 -0.42
N GLU A 22 8.71 15.53 -0.05
CA GLU A 22 8.86 15.03 1.34
C GLU A 22 8.07 15.87 2.37
N PHE A 23 6.87 16.32 1.96
CA PHE A 23 6.10 17.32 2.67
C PHE A 23 5.29 16.71 3.82
N SER A 24 5.59 17.15 5.04
CA SER A 24 4.93 16.63 6.23
C SER A 24 3.62 17.35 6.48
N ILE A 25 2.54 16.57 6.55
CA ILE A 25 1.20 17.03 6.90
C ILE A 25 0.85 16.42 8.25
N VAL A 26 0.37 17.26 9.15
CA VAL A 26 -0.09 16.86 10.49
C VAL A 26 -1.52 17.33 10.68
N TRP A 27 -2.35 16.50 11.29
CA TRP A 27 -3.73 16.85 11.61
C TRP A 27 -4.19 16.13 12.87
N VAL A 28 -5.31 16.58 13.41
CA VAL A 28 -6.01 15.87 14.49
C VAL A 28 -7.21 15.18 13.88
N ASP A 29 -7.24 13.85 13.98
CA ASP A 29 -8.41 13.09 13.55
C ASP A 29 -9.58 13.37 14.48
N GLN A 30 -10.71 13.78 13.90
CA GLN A 30 -11.88 14.17 14.66
C GLN A 30 -12.58 12.97 15.31
N ALA A 31 -12.49 11.78 14.70
CA ALA A 31 -13.15 10.58 15.21
C ALA A 31 -12.40 9.97 16.40
N SER A 32 -11.08 9.83 16.29
CA SER A 32 -10.23 9.20 17.32
C SER A 32 -9.59 10.19 18.30
N GLY A 33 -9.54 11.49 17.96
CA GLY A 33 -8.83 12.51 18.72
C GLY A 33 -7.30 12.43 18.60
N LEU A 34 -6.77 11.50 17.79
CA LEU A 34 -5.34 11.26 17.67
C LEU A 34 -4.64 12.34 16.83
N PRO A 35 -3.44 12.79 17.23
CA PRO A 35 -2.57 13.54 16.35
C PRO A 35 -1.95 12.59 15.32
N LEU A 36 -2.28 12.82 14.05
CA LEU A 36 -1.83 12.02 12.92
C LEU A 36 -0.84 12.77 12.06
N ARG A 37 -0.07 12.01 11.27
CA ARG A 37 0.90 12.56 10.32
C ARG A 37 0.98 11.73 9.05
N ALA A 38 1.31 12.40 7.95
CA ALA A 38 1.67 11.81 6.67
C ALA A 38 2.84 12.58 6.08
N ARG A 39 3.65 11.90 5.27
CA ARG A 39 4.73 12.52 4.50
C ARG A 39 4.84 11.81 3.16
N PRO A 40 4.06 12.24 2.16
CA PRO A 40 4.20 11.73 0.80
C PRO A 40 5.57 12.08 0.22
N ASP A 41 6.11 11.21 -0.65
CA ASP A 41 7.39 11.47 -1.31
C ASP A 41 7.28 12.70 -2.21
N LEU A 42 6.23 12.77 -3.02
CA LEU A 42 5.92 13.93 -3.85
C LEU A 42 4.43 14.28 -3.86
N ILE A 43 4.17 15.57 -4.05
CA ILE A 43 2.89 16.11 -4.51
C ILE A 43 3.18 16.85 -5.83
N CYS A 44 2.56 16.39 -6.92
CA CYS A 44 2.74 16.91 -8.27
C CYS A 44 1.45 17.55 -8.79
N PRO A 45 1.49 18.50 -9.73
CA PRO A 45 0.30 19.05 -10.34
C PRO A 45 -0.45 17.98 -11.13
N GLY A 46 -1.77 18.07 -11.04
CA GLY A 46 -2.74 17.33 -11.82
C GLY A 46 -3.44 18.23 -12.83
N GLU A 47 -4.45 17.68 -13.48
CA GLU A 47 -5.35 18.41 -14.35
C GLU A 47 -6.35 19.26 -13.55
N ARG A 48 -6.82 20.37 -14.13
CA ARG A 48 -7.91 21.19 -13.59
C ARG A 48 -7.66 21.66 -12.14
N GLY A 49 -6.41 21.96 -11.79
CA GLY A 49 -6.03 22.44 -10.46
C GLY A 49 -5.96 21.37 -9.37
N LYS A 50 -6.17 20.08 -9.71
CA LYS A 50 -5.98 18.96 -8.79
C LYS A 50 -4.49 18.62 -8.63
N VAL A 51 -4.17 17.71 -7.73
CA VAL A 51 -2.81 17.19 -7.53
C VAL A 51 -2.75 15.67 -7.63
N ARG A 52 -1.55 15.15 -7.93
CA ARG A 52 -1.21 13.73 -7.87
C ARG A 52 -0.27 13.51 -6.71
N VAL A 53 -0.60 12.56 -5.85
CA VAL A 53 0.26 12.13 -4.74
C VAL A 53 1.11 10.97 -5.24
N VAL A 54 2.42 11.01 -5.00
CA VAL A 54 3.35 10.01 -5.52
C VAL A 54 4.16 9.39 -4.38
N ASP A 55 4.33 8.07 -4.44
CA ASP A 55 5.19 7.30 -3.55
C ASP A 55 6.05 6.32 -4.36
N PHE A 56 7.35 6.28 -4.07
CA PHE A 56 8.31 5.42 -4.74
C PHE A 56 8.50 4.10 -4.01
N LYS A 57 8.35 3.00 -4.76
CA LYS A 57 8.63 1.65 -4.27
C LYS A 57 9.77 1.02 -5.06
N THR A 58 10.73 0.42 -4.36
CA THR A 58 11.63 -0.54 -5.01
C THR A 58 11.04 -1.93 -4.85
N THR A 59 11.00 -2.71 -5.93
CA THR A 59 10.32 -4.02 -5.93
C THR A 59 11.20 -5.12 -6.54
N ARG A 60 10.88 -6.38 -6.22
CA ARG A 60 11.38 -7.56 -6.94
C ARG A 60 10.29 -8.25 -7.75
N ALA A 61 9.07 -7.68 -7.76
CA ALA A 61 7.96 -8.15 -8.58
C ALA A 61 8.41 -8.23 -10.04
N VAL A 62 8.19 -9.39 -10.66
CA VAL A 62 8.54 -9.58 -12.08
C VAL A 62 7.37 -9.23 -13.01
N ASP A 63 6.15 -9.14 -12.46
CA ASP A 63 4.95 -8.78 -13.20
C ASP A 63 3.93 -8.00 -12.34
N LEU A 64 2.79 -7.67 -12.94
CA LEU A 64 1.71 -6.96 -12.27
C LEU A 64 1.06 -7.79 -11.14
N THR A 65 0.97 -9.11 -11.30
CA THR A 65 0.36 -10.02 -10.31
C THR A 65 1.21 -10.07 -9.05
N ASP A 66 2.53 -10.14 -9.18
CA ASP A 66 3.48 -10.01 -8.09
C ASP A 66 3.31 -8.68 -7.36
N PHE A 67 3.22 -7.58 -8.11
CA PHE A 67 3.06 -6.26 -7.50
C PHE A 67 1.71 -6.10 -6.78
N GLN A 68 0.64 -6.70 -7.30
CA GLN A 68 -0.66 -6.77 -6.62
C GLN A 68 -0.57 -7.55 -5.31
N ARG A 69 0.15 -8.69 -5.29
CA ARG A 69 0.41 -9.45 -4.04
C ARG A 69 1.21 -8.63 -3.04
N ASP A 70 2.25 -7.94 -3.49
CA ASP A 70 3.05 -7.04 -2.64
C ASP A 70 2.18 -5.89 -2.09
N THR A 71 1.30 -5.32 -2.92
CA THR A 71 0.37 -4.25 -2.52
C THR A 71 -0.52 -4.69 -1.36
N ALA A 72 -1.13 -5.87 -1.46
CA ALA A 72 -1.96 -6.43 -0.39
C ALA A 72 -1.12 -6.77 0.85
N LYS A 73 0.02 -7.46 0.66
CA LYS A 73 0.92 -7.91 1.74
C LYS A 73 1.46 -6.75 2.57
N PHE A 74 1.89 -5.68 1.93
CA PHE A 74 2.52 -4.53 2.60
C PHE A 74 1.53 -3.41 2.95
N GLY A 75 0.24 -3.58 2.63
CA GLY A 75 -0.80 -2.59 2.98
C GLY A 75 -0.67 -1.28 2.21
N TYR A 76 -0.24 -1.33 0.95
CA TYR A 76 -0.07 -0.11 0.14
C TYR A 76 -1.40 0.61 -0.11
N HIS A 77 -2.52 -0.11 -0.12
CA HIS A 77 -3.86 0.51 -0.19
C HIS A 77 -4.18 1.38 1.02
N ARG A 78 -3.81 0.94 2.23
CA ARG A 78 -3.89 1.77 3.45
C ARG A 78 -3.03 3.01 3.33
N GLN A 79 -1.79 2.88 2.86
CA GLN A 79 -0.90 4.04 2.67
C GLN A 79 -1.48 5.05 1.67
N ALA A 80 -1.96 4.58 0.52
CA ALA A 80 -2.53 5.44 -0.50
C ALA A 80 -3.75 6.20 0.01
N ALA A 81 -4.66 5.52 0.73
CA ALA A 81 -5.81 6.15 1.38
C ALA A 81 -5.39 7.19 2.42
N TRP A 82 -4.42 6.85 3.29
CA TRP A 82 -3.91 7.74 4.36
C TRP A 82 -3.31 9.04 3.81
N TYR A 83 -2.49 8.93 2.77
CA TYR A 83 -1.85 10.10 2.16
C TYR A 83 -2.84 10.93 1.34
N THR A 84 -3.82 10.27 0.70
CA THR A 84 -4.91 10.97 0.01
C THR A 84 -5.70 11.82 1.00
N GLU A 85 -6.16 11.26 2.11
CA GLU A 85 -6.88 12.00 3.18
C GLU A 85 -6.05 13.17 3.72
N ALA A 86 -4.78 12.94 4.04
CA ALA A 86 -3.90 13.99 4.56
C ALA A 86 -3.76 15.17 3.59
N VAL A 87 -3.58 14.90 2.29
CA VAL A 87 -3.41 15.93 1.27
C VAL A 87 -4.73 16.65 0.97
N GLU A 88 -5.86 15.94 1.04
CA GLU A 88 -7.21 16.54 0.99
C GLU A 88 -7.42 17.53 2.16
N LEU A 89 -7.09 17.11 3.39
CA LEU A 89 -7.18 17.96 4.59
C LEU A 89 -6.22 19.17 4.55
N PHE A 90 -5.09 19.04 3.86
CA PHE A 90 -4.18 20.16 3.65
C PHE A 90 -4.75 21.23 2.69
N GLY A 91 -5.72 20.86 1.85
CA GLY A 91 -6.44 21.79 0.97
C GLY A 91 -6.26 21.55 -0.52
N TYR A 92 -5.77 20.37 -0.93
CA TYR A 92 -5.70 20.01 -2.34
C TYR A 92 -6.79 19.00 -2.72
N ASP A 93 -7.42 19.20 -3.88
CA ASP A 93 -8.22 18.16 -4.52
C ASP A 93 -7.31 17.11 -5.17
N ILE A 94 -7.61 15.83 -4.96
CA ILE A 94 -6.80 14.73 -5.50
C ILE A 94 -7.32 14.29 -6.89
N GLU A 95 -6.39 14.17 -7.83
CA GLU A 95 -6.62 13.47 -9.10
C GLU A 95 -6.36 11.97 -8.95
N ALA A 96 -5.21 11.61 -8.39
CA ALA A 96 -4.81 10.23 -8.19
C ALA A 96 -3.69 10.09 -7.15
N PHE A 97 -3.64 8.92 -6.51
CA PHE A 97 -2.45 8.42 -5.83
C PHE A 97 -1.70 7.46 -6.78
N LEU A 98 -0.39 7.68 -6.94
CA LEU A 98 0.46 6.94 -7.87
C LEU A 98 1.62 6.28 -7.13
N PHE A 99 1.76 4.97 -7.32
CA PHE A 99 2.99 4.27 -6.97
C PHE A 99 3.94 4.28 -8.17
N VAL A 100 5.15 4.79 -7.98
CA VAL A 100 6.24 4.62 -8.94
C VAL A 100 7.11 3.46 -8.47
N SER A 101 6.93 2.30 -9.08
CA SER A 101 7.70 1.12 -8.75
C SER A 101 8.94 1.01 -9.65
N VAL A 102 10.09 0.66 -9.06
CA VAL A 102 11.35 0.43 -9.77
C VAL A 102 11.89 -0.95 -9.43
N ASN A 103 12.11 -1.79 -10.43
CA ASN A 103 12.63 -3.13 -10.21
C ASN A 103 14.09 -3.08 -9.70
N LYS A 104 14.37 -3.85 -8.65
CA LYS A 104 15.71 -4.02 -8.07
C LYS A 104 16.65 -4.81 -8.98
N THR A 105 16.12 -5.67 -9.85
CA THR A 105 16.93 -6.42 -10.81
C THR A 105 17.06 -5.65 -12.13
N PRO A 106 18.21 -5.75 -12.83
CA PRO A 106 18.32 -5.30 -14.22
C PRO A 106 17.21 -5.94 -15.07
N ALA A 107 16.56 -5.20 -15.97
CA ALA A 107 16.94 -3.89 -16.49
C ALA A 107 16.49 -2.66 -15.66
N HIS A 108 16.03 -2.83 -14.41
CA HIS A 108 15.47 -1.78 -13.55
C HIS A 108 14.28 -1.07 -14.20
N GLU A 109 13.33 -1.86 -14.67
CA GLU A 109 12.09 -1.37 -15.26
C GLU A 109 11.31 -0.54 -14.25
N VAL A 110 10.62 0.46 -14.77
CA VAL A 110 9.86 1.44 -14.00
C VAL A 110 8.41 1.33 -14.42
N TYR A 111 7.52 1.21 -13.44
CA TYR A 111 6.08 1.20 -13.67
C TYR A 111 5.41 2.26 -12.81
N VAL A 112 4.31 2.81 -13.31
CA VAL A 112 3.48 3.75 -12.57
C VAL A 112 2.11 3.11 -12.42
N HIS A 113 1.70 2.89 -11.18
CA HIS A 113 0.46 2.20 -10.84
C HIS A 113 -0.49 3.15 -10.11
N ARG A 114 -1.78 2.99 -10.37
CA ARG A 114 -2.87 3.53 -9.56
C ARG A 114 -3.67 2.39 -8.97
N LEU A 115 -4.24 2.57 -7.79
CA LEU A 115 -5.18 1.63 -7.22
C LEU A 115 -6.58 1.81 -7.82
N SER A 116 -7.38 0.74 -7.78
CA SER A 116 -8.81 0.84 -8.07
C SER A 116 -9.52 1.63 -6.96
N PRO A 117 -10.70 2.21 -7.25
CA PRO A 117 -11.53 2.83 -6.23
C PRO A 117 -11.83 1.89 -5.06
N ASP A 118 -12.16 0.63 -5.33
CA ASP A 118 -12.48 -0.37 -4.29
C ASP A 118 -11.29 -0.64 -3.36
N ALA A 119 -10.07 -0.73 -3.90
CA ALA A 119 -8.88 -0.93 -3.08
C ALA A 119 -8.58 0.30 -2.20
N LEU A 120 -8.79 1.51 -2.73
CA LEU A 120 -8.67 2.74 -1.94
C LEU A 120 -9.73 2.81 -0.84
N GLN A 121 -10.97 2.43 -1.15
CA GLN A 121 -12.06 2.40 -0.18
C GLN A 121 -11.76 1.42 0.96
N LEU A 122 -11.30 0.20 0.64
CA LEU A 122 -10.84 -0.76 1.65
C LEU A 122 -9.71 -0.17 2.51
N GLY A 123 -8.76 0.54 1.89
CA GLY A 123 -7.68 1.20 2.61
C GLY A 123 -8.18 2.26 3.60
N ARG A 124 -9.22 3.03 3.24
CA ARG A 124 -9.87 4.00 4.13
C ARG A 124 -10.53 3.30 5.30
N GLU A 125 -11.33 2.26 5.05
CA GLU A 125 -12.01 1.48 6.09
C GLU A 125 -11.04 0.83 7.09
N GLU A 126 -9.96 0.23 6.59
CA GLU A 126 -8.94 -0.37 7.46
C GLU A 126 -8.19 0.69 8.31
N ASN A 127 -7.91 1.86 7.74
CA ASN A 127 -7.29 2.96 8.48
C ASN A 127 -8.24 3.51 9.56
N ASP A 128 -9.53 3.63 9.26
CA ASP A 128 -10.57 4.07 10.19
C ASP A 128 -10.68 3.14 11.39
N LEU A 129 -10.72 1.83 11.14
CA LEU A 129 -10.72 0.83 12.20
C LEU A 129 -9.42 0.88 13.02
N ALA A 130 -8.26 1.02 12.35
CA ALA A 130 -6.97 1.06 13.02
C ALA A 130 -6.82 2.28 13.94
N ARG A 131 -7.27 3.48 13.53
CA ARG A 131 -7.18 4.69 14.36
C ARG A 131 -8.13 4.64 15.56
N LEU A 132 -9.33 4.07 15.40
CA LEU A 132 -10.26 3.89 16.51
C LEU A 132 -9.76 2.87 17.53
N GLU A 133 -9.23 1.73 17.06
CA GLU A 133 -8.62 0.73 17.94
C GLU A 133 -7.39 1.30 18.66
N LEU A 134 -6.54 2.06 17.97
CA LEU A 134 -5.41 2.73 18.59
C LEU A 134 -5.85 3.71 19.69
N ALA A 135 -6.89 4.52 19.44
CA ALA A 135 -7.41 5.44 20.44
C ALA A 135 -7.98 4.71 21.66
N ARG A 136 -8.72 3.61 21.46
CA ARG A 136 -9.22 2.77 22.56
C ARG A 136 -8.07 2.23 23.41
N ARG A 137 -7.05 1.61 22.77
CA ARG A 137 -5.89 1.06 23.47
C ARG A 137 -5.12 2.12 24.25
N LEU A 138 -4.97 3.32 23.70
CA LEU A 138 -4.32 4.44 24.39
C LEU A 138 -5.15 4.93 25.59
N ALA A 139 -6.48 4.96 25.47
CA ALA A 139 -7.36 5.39 26.56
C ALA A 139 -7.41 4.37 27.72
N GLU A 140 -7.35 3.08 27.40
CA GLU A 140 -7.45 1.99 28.37
C GLU A 140 -6.07 1.51 28.88
N ASP A 141 -4.98 1.97 28.25
CA ASP A 141 -3.61 1.47 28.44
C ASP A 141 -3.50 -0.06 28.28
N ASP A 142 -4.30 -0.62 27.37
CA ASP A 142 -4.35 -2.05 27.09
C ASP A 142 -3.81 -2.37 25.70
N TRP A 143 -2.65 -3.00 25.67
CA TRP A 143 -1.97 -3.44 24.45
C TRP A 143 -2.07 -4.95 24.23
N SER A 144 -2.83 -5.64 25.07
CA SER A 144 -2.98 -7.08 24.97
C SER A 144 -3.58 -7.50 23.63
N ASN A 145 -3.20 -8.68 23.19
CA ASN A 145 -3.89 -9.40 22.14
C ASN A 145 -4.46 -10.66 22.78
N PRO A 146 -5.78 -10.78 22.96
CA PRO A 146 -6.39 -11.95 23.59
C PRO A 146 -5.96 -13.26 22.93
N ALA A 147 -5.81 -13.27 21.60
CA ALA A 147 -5.34 -14.44 20.87
C ALA A 147 -3.92 -14.86 21.28
N ALA A 148 -3.06 -13.96 21.77
CA ALA A 148 -1.70 -14.33 22.18
C ALA A 148 -1.66 -15.28 23.40
N ALA A 149 -2.76 -15.40 24.16
CA ALA A 149 -2.85 -16.31 25.30
C ALA A 149 -3.25 -17.75 24.91
N GLU A 150 -3.49 -18.00 23.62
CA GLU A 150 -3.99 -19.28 23.12
C GLU A 150 -2.87 -20.08 22.41
N ILE A 151 -2.98 -21.41 22.44
CA ILE A 151 -2.16 -22.27 21.59
C ILE A 151 -2.80 -22.29 20.20
N HIS A 152 -2.07 -21.78 19.20
CA HIS A 152 -2.51 -21.81 17.80
C HIS A 152 -1.90 -23.00 17.09
N GLU A 153 -2.75 -23.80 16.46
CA GLU A 153 -2.27 -24.79 15.49
C GLU A 153 -1.73 -24.05 14.26
N LEU A 154 -0.45 -24.29 13.95
CA LEU A 154 0.17 -23.74 12.75
C LEU A 154 0.25 -24.84 11.70
N ASP A 155 -0.51 -24.67 10.64
CA ASP A 155 -0.44 -25.54 9.48
C ASP A 155 0.64 -25.06 8.48
N LEU A 156 1.19 -25.99 7.72
CA LEU A 156 2.04 -25.65 6.59
C LEU A 156 1.16 -25.13 5.43
N PRO A 157 1.65 -24.17 4.64
CA PRO A 157 0.92 -23.76 3.43
C PRO A 157 0.80 -24.95 2.47
N GLN A 158 -0.29 -24.99 1.68
CA GLN A 158 -0.64 -26.13 0.81
C GLN A 158 0.52 -26.62 -0.07
N TRP A 159 1.38 -25.72 -0.54
CA TRP A 159 2.52 -26.05 -1.40
C TRP A 159 3.66 -26.82 -0.69
N ALA A 160 3.68 -26.84 0.64
CA ALA A 160 4.70 -27.54 1.42
C ALA A 160 4.33 -29.01 1.68
N TYR A 161 3.06 -29.37 1.47
CA TYR A 161 2.62 -30.75 1.51
C TYR A 161 2.94 -31.47 0.20
N PRO A 162 3.32 -32.76 0.24
CA PRO A 162 3.38 -33.56 -0.97
C PRO A 162 1.99 -33.57 -1.64
N PRO A 163 1.92 -33.64 -2.99
CA PRO A 163 0.65 -33.76 -3.69
C PRO A 163 -0.16 -34.93 -3.12
N LEU A 164 -1.45 -34.71 -2.86
CA LEU A 164 -2.34 -35.76 -2.37
C LEU A 164 -2.50 -36.82 -3.46
N GLU A 165 -1.80 -37.96 -3.32
CA GLU A 165 -2.05 -39.13 -4.16
C GLU A 165 -3.39 -39.78 -3.75
N ILE A 166 -4.47 -39.44 -4.44
CA ILE A 166 -5.73 -40.17 -4.30
C ILE A 166 -5.63 -41.47 -5.09
N LYS A 167 -5.32 -42.58 -4.42
CA LYS A 167 -5.42 -43.92 -5.01
C LYS A 167 -6.87 -44.38 -5.03
N ALA A 168 -7.63 -43.98 -6.05
CA ALA A 168 -8.89 -44.64 -6.38
C ALA A 168 -8.59 -45.97 -7.08
N LYS A 169 -9.23 -47.05 -6.62
CA LYS A 169 -9.12 -48.45 -7.10
C LYS A 169 -8.64 -48.59 -8.55
N GLY A 170 -7.33 -48.69 -8.74
CA GLY A 170 -6.69 -49.13 -9.99
C GLY A 170 -6.23 -48.07 -11.00
N GLN A 171 -6.41 -46.76 -10.77
CA GLN A 171 -5.82 -45.74 -11.64
C GLN A 171 -5.29 -44.55 -10.81
N THR A 172 -4.02 -44.21 -11.03
CA THR A 172 -3.38 -43.05 -10.41
C THR A 172 -3.58 -41.85 -11.32
N ILE A 173 -4.19 -40.78 -10.81
CA ILE A 173 -4.26 -39.47 -11.47
C ILE A 173 -3.64 -38.47 -10.49
N SER A 174 -2.58 -37.79 -10.90
CA SER A 174 -2.01 -36.65 -10.18
C SER A 174 -2.83 -35.40 -10.52
N VAL A 175 -3.24 -34.64 -9.51
CA VAL A 175 -3.86 -33.30 -9.67
C VAL A 175 -2.94 -32.26 -9.04
#